data_AF-A0A2E8D1C5-F1
#
_entry.id   AF-A0A2E8D1C5-F1
#
_cell.length_a   1.000
_cell.length_b   1.000
_cell.length_c   1.000
_cell.angle_alpha   90.00
_cell.angle_beta   90.00
_cell.angle_gamma   90.00
#
_symmetry.space_group_name_H-M   'P 1'
#
loop_
_entity.id
_entity.type
_entity.pdbx_description
1 polymer ?
#
loop_
_entity_poly.entity_id
_entity_poly.type
_entity_poly.pdbx_seq_one_letter_code
_entity_poly.pdbx_strand_id
1 'polypeptide(L)'
;MGRIITSVTIANAFDKEKSFRCDAFVDAGAALMTLPIAWKDRLGDLELVKEVEAQLANQELVQAEIRGPVQIEIEGFRPSIPR
;
A
#
# COMPACT_ATOMS: atom_id res chain seq x y z
N MET A 1 3.65 21.64 11.10
CA MET A 1 4.33 20.88 10.04
C MET A 1 3.30 20.47 9.00
N GLY A 2 3.59 20.65 7.71
CA GLY A 2 2.64 20.31 6.64
C GLY A 2 2.55 18.79 6.43
N ARG A 3 1.34 18.29 6.18
CA ARG A 3 1.10 16.90 5.79
C ARG A 3 0.99 16.87 4.26
N ILE A 4 1.85 16.11 3.58
CA ILE A 4 1.70 15.89 2.14
C ILE A 4 0.75 14.72 1.96
N ILE A 5 -0.44 15.01 1.43
CA ILE A 5 -1.46 14.04 1.08
C ILE A 5 -1.58 14.04 -0.44
N THR A 6 -1.64 12.86 -1.05
CA THR A 6 -1.88 12.71 -2.48
C THR A 6 -2.92 11.62 -2.72
N SER A 7 -3.70 11.79 -3.77
CA SER A 7 -4.62 10.76 -4.21
C SER A 7 -3.85 9.63 -4.89
N VAL A 8 -4.12 8.41 -4.48
CA VAL A 8 -3.57 7.20 -5.09
C VAL A 8 -4.67 6.25 -5.51
N THR A 9 -4.48 5.62 -6.67
CA THR A 9 -5.27 4.47 -7.11
C THR A 9 -4.43 3.23 -6.95
N ILE A 10 -4.98 2.22 -6.27
CA ILE A 10 -4.33 0.93 -6.05
C ILE A 10 -5.21 -0.11 -6.71
N ALA A 11 -4.60 -0.94 -7.55
CA ALA A 11 -5.29 -2.00 -8.27
C ALA A 11 -4.55 -3.33 -8.11
N ASN A 12 -5.28 -4.43 -8.05
CA ASN A 12 -4.68 -5.74 -8.24
C ASN A 12 -4.07 -5.82 -9.65
N ALA A 13 -2.83 -6.29 -9.76
CA ALA A 13 -2.13 -6.31 -11.04
C ALA A 13 -2.74 -7.33 -12.04
N PHE A 14 -3.48 -8.31 -11.55
CA PHE A 14 -4.11 -9.37 -12.35
C PHE A 14 -5.63 -9.19 -12.54
N ASP A 15 -6.28 -8.40 -11.69
CA ASP A 15 -7.71 -8.08 -11.79
C ASP A 15 -7.97 -6.59 -11.53
N LYS A 16 -8.05 -5.80 -12.60
CA LYS A 16 -8.17 -4.33 -12.51
C LYS A 16 -9.52 -3.86 -11.95
N GLU A 17 -10.54 -4.71 -11.97
CA GLU A 17 -11.84 -4.41 -11.34
C GLU A 17 -11.72 -4.41 -9.80
N LYS A 18 -10.69 -5.08 -9.26
CA LYS A 18 -10.31 -5.02 -7.86
C LYS A 18 -9.35 -3.85 -7.64
N SER A 19 -9.92 -2.65 -7.61
CA SER A 19 -9.20 -1.42 -7.38
C SER A 19 -9.96 -0.47 -6.48
N PHE A 20 -9.22 0.46 -5.85
CA PHE A 20 -9.82 1.56 -5.12
C PHE A 20 -8.93 2.79 -5.15
N ARG A 21 -9.55 3.95 -4.95
CA ARG A 21 -8.88 5.24 -4.82
C ARG A 21 -8.94 5.71 -3.36
N CYS A 22 -7.84 6.24 -2.86
CA CYS A 22 -7.77 6.82 -1.52
C CYS A 22 -6.74 7.95 -1.44
N ASP A 23 -6.89 8.81 -0.44
CA ASP A 23 -5.86 9.78 -0.08
C ASP A 23 -4.83 9.11 0.82
N ALA A 24 -3.57 9.13 0.39
CA ALA A 24 -2.44 8.55 1.11
C ALA A 24 -1.47 9.63 1.60
N PHE A 25 -0.82 9.35 2.73
CA PHE A 25 0.24 10.18 3.28
C PHE A 25 1.57 9.85 2.59
N VAL A 26 2.28 10.88 2.12
CA VAL A 26 3.64 10.71 1.58
C VAL A 26 4.63 10.71 2.74
N ASP A 27 5.20 9.54 3.03
CA ASP A 27 6.15 9.33 4.11
C ASP A 27 7.49 8.82 3.57
N ALA A 28 8.52 9.66 3.64
CA ALA A 28 9.88 9.30 3.22
C ALA A 28 10.60 8.39 4.24
N GLY A 29 10.05 8.23 5.45
CA GLY A 29 10.56 7.32 6.48
C GLY A 29 9.96 5.91 6.38
N ALA A 30 8.91 5.71 5.59
CA ALA A 30 8.29 4.41 5.39
C ALA A 30 9.00 3.61 4.29
N ALA A 31 9.34 2.35 4.57
CA ALA A 31 9.97 1.46 3.59
C ALA A 31 8.98 0.89 2.56
N LEU A 32 7.69 0.79 2.92
CA LEU A 32 6.65 0.15 2.12
C LEU A 32 5.34 0.96 2.22
N MET A 33 4.50 0.85 1.18
CA MET A 33 3.11 1.30 1.28
C MET A 33 2.38 0.42 2.30
N THR A 34 1.80 1.06 3.33
CA THR A 34 1.03 0.39 4.37
C THR A 34 -0.45 0.76 4.24
N LEU A 35 -1.32 -0.23 4.24
CA LEU A 35 -2.77 -0.05 4.12
C LEU A 35 -3.47 -0.60 5.37
N PRO A 36 -4.65 -0.06 5.75
CA PRO A 36 -5.45 -0.64 6.82
C PRO A 36 -5.83 -2.09 6.53
N ILE A 37 -5.71 -2.97 7.52
CA ILE A 37 -6.06 -4.40 7.38
C ILE A 37 -7.51 -4.60 6.90
N ALA A 38 -8.42 -3.70 7.30
CA ALA A 38 -9.82 -3.69 6.88
C ALA A 38 -10.02 -3.48 5.37
N TRP A 39 -8.97 -3.11 4.63
CA TRP A 39 -9.02 -2.90 3.18
C TRP A 39 -8.45 -4.07 2.38
N LYS A 40 -7.94 -5.12 3.05
CA LYS A 40 -7.30 -6.29 2.43
C LYS A 40 -8.15 -6.89 1.31
N ASP A 41 -9.43 -7.11 1.57
CA ASP A 41 -10.33 -7.78 0.61
C ASP A 41 -10.76 -6.88 -0.56
N ARG A 42 -10.48 -5.56 -0.51
CA ARG A 42 -10.84 -4.63 -1.59
C ARG A 42 -10.06 -4.88 -2.88
N LEU A 43 -8.87 -5.48 -2.77
CA LEU A 43 -8.01 -5.85 -3.90
C LEU A 43 -8.17 -7.31 -4.31
N GLY A 44 -9.18 -8.01 -3.77
CA GLY A 44 -9.36 -9.45 -3.95
C GLY A 44 -8.29 -10.26 -3.22
N ASP A 45 -8.13 -11.51 -3.64
CA ASP A 45 -7.16 -12.43 -3.04
C ASP A 45 -5.74 -12.16 -3.57
N LEU A 46 -5.08 -11.15 -3.00
CA LEU A 46 -3.65 -10.92 -3.24
C LEU A 46 -2.80 -12.01 -2.58
N GLU A 47 -1.80 -12.49 -3.33
CA GLU A 47 -0.84 -13.47 -2.85
C GLU A 47 -0.08 -12.92 -1.64
N LEU A 48 0.10 -13.77 -0.62
CA LEU A 48 1.01 -13.48 0.48
C LEU A 48 2.44 -13.66 -0.03
N VAL A 49 3.17 -12.56 -0.15
CA VAL A 49 4.57 -12.56 -0.57
C VAL A 49 5.47 -12.94 0.61
N LYS A 50 5.24 -12.32 1.78
CA LYS A 50 6.07 -12.51 2.97
C LYS A 50 5.39 -11.99 4.23
N GLU A 51 5.62 -12.66 5.37
CA GLU A 51 5.37 -12.12 6.70
C GLU A 51 6.61 -11.36 7.21
N VAL A 52 6.41 -10.16 7.76
CA VAL A 52 7.48 -9.29 8.25
C VAL A 52 7.15 -8.75 9.63
N GLU A 53 8.20 -8.53 10.41
CA GLU A 53 8.12 -7.72 11.62
C GLU A 53 8.43 -6.27 11.25
N ALA A 54 7.47 -5.37 11.44
CA ALA A 54 7.61 -3.95 11.19
C ALA A 54 7.83 -3.20 12.50
N GLN A 55 8.92 -2.43 12.59
CA GLN A 55 9.14 -1.51 13.70
C GLN A 55 8.45 -0.18 13.42
N LEU A 56 7.51 0.20 14.29
CA LEU A 56 6.79 1.45 14.22
C LEU A 56 7.59 2.59 14.87
N ALA A 57 7.19 3.85 14.62
CA ALA A 57 7.86 5.03 15.18
C ALA A 57 7.84 5.09 16.71
N ASN A 58 6.86 4.44 17.35
CA ASN A 58 6.78 4.26 18.81
C ASN A 58 7.66 3.10 19.33
N GLN A 59 8.53 2.54 18.48
CA GLN A 59 9.41 1.39 18.74
C GLN A 59 8.70 0.03 18.90
N GLU A 60 7.38 0.01 18.74
CA GLU A 60 6.61 -1.23 18.77
C GLU A 60 6.94 -2.11 17.56
N LEU A 61 7.03 -3.42 17.78
CA LEU A 61 7.20 -4.42 16.73
C LEU A 61 5.84 -5.06 16.44
N VAL A 62 5.38 -4.94 15.20
CA VAL A 62 4.10 -5.51 14.76
C VAL A 62 4.32 -6.52 13.64
N GLN A 63 3.61 -7.64 13.69
CA GLN A 63 3.59 -8.61 12.60
C GLN A 63 2.68 -8.09 11.47
N ALA A 64 3.20 -8.09 10.24
CA ALA A 64 2.52 -7.59 9.06
C ALA A 64 2.72 -8.53 7.86
N GLU A 65 1.78 -8.45 6.92
CA GLU A 65 1.82 -9.22 5.68
C GLU A 65 2.16 -8.29 4.50
N ILE A 66 3.15 -8.68 3.70
CA ILE A 66 3.38 -8.11 2.37
C ILE A 66 2.56 -8.92 1.37
N ARG A 67 1.65 -8.24 0.66
CA ARG A 67 0.79 -8.86 -0.36
C ARG A 67 0.90 -8.16 -1.70
N GLY A 68 0.77 -8.91 -2.78
CA GLY A 68 0.88 -8.37 -4.14
C GLY A 68 0.78 -9.43 -5.23
N PRO A 69 1.18 -9.11 -6.47
CA PRO A 69 1.56 -7.78 -6.95
C PRO A 69 0.36 -6.83 -7.08
N VAL A 70 0.61 -5.53 -6.87
CA VAL A 70 -0.37 -4.45 -7.09
C VAL A 70 0.19 -3.41 -8.04
N GLN A 71 -0.68 -2.76 -8.80
CA GLN A 71 -0.38 -1.55 -9.55
C GLN A 71 -0.73 -0.33 -8.70
N ILE A 72 0.19 0.63 -8.61
CA ILE A 72 0.00 1.88 -7.87
C ILE A 72 0.10 3.05 -8.86
N GLU A 73 -0.90 3.90 -8.85
CA GLU A 73 -0.92 5.16 -9.57
C GLU A 73 -1.06 6.31 -8.57
N ILE A 74 -0.07 7.19 -8.57
CA ILE A 74 -0.08 8.41 -7.77
C ILE A 74 -0.51 9.55 -8.69
N GLU A 75 -1.45 10.39 -8.24
CA GLU A 75 -1.92 11.53 -9.03
C GLU A 75 -0.74 12.38 -9.53
N GLY A 76 -0.71 12.62 -10.85
CA GLY A 76 0.38 13.34 -11.52
C GLY A 76 1.58 12.48 -11.95
N PHE A 77 1.59 11.18 -11.66
CA PHE A 77 2.66 10.25 -12.03
C PHE A 77 2.14 9.08 -12.87
N ARG A 78 3.03 8.46 -13.65
CA ARG A 78 2.67 7.24 -14.38
C ARG A 78 2.49 6.07 -13.41
N PRO A 79 1.54 5.16 -13.67
CA PRO A 79 1.39 3.96 -12.86
C PRO A 79 2.67 3.13 -12.82
N SER A 80 2.96 2.52 -11.68
CA SER A 80 4.08 1.60 -11.50
C SER A 80 3.65 0.34 -10.73
N ILE A 81 4.38 -0.74 -10.94
CA ILE A 81 4.29 -1.95 -10.12
C ILE A 81 5.55 -1.93 -9.24
N PRO A 82 5.42 -1.86 -7.90
CA PRO A 82 6.57 -1.91 -6.99
C PRO A 82 7.39 -3.18 -7.24
N ARG A 83 8.72 -3.06 -7.23
CA ARG A 83 9.65 -4.20 -7.34
C ARG A 83 10.01 -4.75 -5.98
#